data_AF-A0A9P5MUA0-F1
#
_entry.id   AF-A0A9P5MUA0-F1
#
_cell.length_a   1.000
_cell.length_b   1.000
_cell.length_c   1.000
_cell.angle_alpha   90.00
_cell.angle_beta   90.00
_cell.angle_gamma   90.00
#
_symmetry.space_group_name_H-M   'P 1'
#
loop_
_entity.id
_entity.type
_entity.pdbx_description
1 polymer ?
#
loop_
_entity_poly.entity_id
_entity_poly.type
_entity_poly.pdbx_seq_one_letter_code
_entity_poly.pdbx_strand_id
1 'polypeptide(L)'
;MLRSRCLKHSQLPHLRNFAHARPPVPSSAYLNRVSGPDVSTSSTPDDLSPSQRRLLEAALRVDQAGEVAANYIYEGQLAILRRDAAASALIQASSHHFSFDDMWAQEKKHLAVMNKLQVQHQVRPTALWQVAKVAGFGLGAMTALMGKEAAMACTEAVETVIGEHYDDQLKDLQGFTHPSIVLLRDVIREFRDDELEHLDTAVEHNSQRAPAHALLSSVVGMGCKVAIELCKRI
;
A
#
# COMPACT_ATOMS: atom_id res chain seq x y z
N MET A 1 -15.15 10.74 -76.71
CA MET A 1 -13.83 10.59 -76.04
C MET A 1 -13.73 11.72 -75.03
N LEU A 2 -13.53 11.60 -73.71
CA LEU A 2 -13.27 10.51 -72.75
C LEU A 2 -14.16 10.75 -71.51
N ARG A 3 -14.66 9.69 -70.87
CA ARG A 3 -15.34 9.74 -69.57
C ARG A 3 -14.31 9.55 -68.45
N SER A 4 -14.14 10.53 -67.56
CA SER A 4 -13.37 10.35 -66.32
C SER A 4 -14.20 9.63 -65.26
N ARG A 5 -13.72 8.46 -64.82
CA ARG A 5 -14.27 7.66 -63.71
C ARG A 5 -13.77 8.24 -62.39
N CYS A 6 -14.68 8.67 -61.52
CA CYS A 6 -14.37 8.99 -60.13
C CYS A 6 -14.43 7.70 -59.29
N LEU A 7 -13.30 7.36 -58.66
CA LEU A 7 -13.11 6.21 -57.79
C LEU A 7 -13.86 6.43 -56.46
N LYS A 8 -14.80 5.54 -56.13
CA LYS A 8 -15.43 5.49 -54.80
C LYS A 8 -14.36 5.05 -53.78
N HIS A 9 -14.03 5.91 -52.84
CA HIS A 9 -13.27 5.55 -51.64
C HIS A 9 -14.09 4.60 -50.78
N SER A 10 -13.63 3.36 -50.68
CA SER A 10 -14.14 2.35 -49.74
C SER A 10 -13.76 2.78 -48.31
N GLN A 11 -14.75 3.05 -47.48
CA GLN A 11 -14.54 3.26 -46.04
C GLN A 11 -14.17 1.92 -45.39
N LEU A 12 -12.95 1.85 -44.83
CA LEU A 12 -12.54 0.76 -43.95
C LEU A 12 -13.33 0.85 -42.63
N PRO A 13 -13.84 -0.25 -42.08
CA PRO A 13 -14.51 -0.23 -40.79
C PRO A 13 -13.50 0.08 -39.68
N HIS A 14 -13.80 1.10 -38.88
CA HIS A 14 -13.08 1.42 -37.65
C HIS A 14 -13.04 0.19 -36.73
N LEU A 15 -11.86 -0.40 -36.56
CA LEU A 15 -11.59 -1.34 -35.48
C LEU A 15 -11.79 -0.59 -34.16
N ARG A 16 -12.82 -0.96 -33.41
CA ARG A 16 -13.01 -0.51 -32.03
C ARG A 16 -11.85 -1.07 -31.20
N ASN A 17 -10.99 -0.17 -30.70
CA ASN A 17 -10.05 -0.48 -29.63
C ASN A 17 -10.86 -0.93 -28.40
N PHE A 18 -10.92 -2.23 -28.16
CA PHE A 18 -11.24 -2.74 -26.84
C PHE A 18 -9.99 -2.57 -25.99
N ALA A 19 -9.86 -1.41 -25.33
CA ALA A 19 -8.94 -1.30 -24.20
C ALA A 19 -9.36 -2.38 -23.20
N HIS A 20 -8.50 -3.39 -22.99
CA HIS A 20 -8.71 -4.36 -21.93
C HIS A 20 -8.68 -3.61 -20.59
N ALA A 21 -9.85 -3.39 -20.00
CA ALA A 21 -9.93 -2.92 -18.62
C ALA A 21 -9.15 -3.92 -17.76
N ARG A 22 -8.15 -3.42 -17.01
CA ARG A 22 -7.46 -4.24 -16.00
C ARG A 22 -8.53 -4.88 -15.11
N PRO A 23 -8.40 -6.18 -14.78
CA PRO A 23 -9.34 -6.82 -13.87
C PRO A 23 -9.39 -6.02 -12.55
N PRO A 24 -10.57 -5.87 -11.94
CA PRO A 24 -10.69 -5.12 -10.69
C PRO A 24 -9.82 -5.77 -9.61
N VAL A 25 -9.00 -4.97 -8.95
CA VAL A 25 -8.16 -5.42 -7.83
C VAL A 25 -9.03 -5.72 -6.58
N PRO A 26 -8.67 -6.69 -5.73
CA PRO A 26 -9.48 -7.11 -4.58
C PRO A 26 -10.01 -5.97 -3.70
N SER A 27 -9.16 -4.99 -3.38
CA SER A 27 -9.46 -3.84 -2.52
C SER A 27 -10.56 -2.94 -3.10
N SER A 28 -10.80 -3.00 -4.41
CA SER A 28 -11.87 -2.26 -5.06
C SER A 28 -13.27 -2.65 -4.57
N ALA A 29 -13.42 -3.86 -4.00
CA ALA A 29 -14.65 -4.30 -3.33
C ALA A 29 -15.03 -3.39 -2.16
N TYR A 30 -14.05 -2.78 -1.50
CA TYR A 30 -14.26 -1.85 -0.40
C TYR A 30 -14.43 -0.40 -0.87
N LEU A 31 -13.86 -0.02 -2.01
CA LEU A 31 -13.82 1.37 -2.47
C LEU A 31 -14.94 1.73 -3.42
N ASN A 32 -15.39 0.78 -4.24
CA ASN A 32 -16.48 0.98 -5.18
C ASN A 32 -17.83 0.86 -4.48
N ARG A 33 -18.79 1.68 -4.93
CA ARG A 33 -20.17 1.60 -4.45
C ARG A 33 -20.87 0.43 -5.15
N VAL A 34 -20.79 -0.77 -4.57
CA VAL A 34 -21.53 -1.94 -5.06
C VAL A 34 -22.99 -1.88 -4.62
N SER A 35 -23.89 -2.37 -5.47
CA SER A 35 -25.33 -2.46 -5.22
C SER A 35 -25.65 -3.58 -4.21
N GLY A 36 -25.91 -3.21 -2.95
CA GLY A 36 -26.37 -4.13 -1.90
C GLY A 36 -25.24 -4.75 -1.05
N PRO A 37 -25.56 -5.31 0.14
CA PRO A 37 -24.56 -5.91 1.01
C PRO A 37 -24.07 -7.25 0.45
N ASP A 38 -22.81 -7.30 0.04
CA ASP A 38 -22.10 -8.54 -0.30
C ASP A 38 -21.55 -9.17 1.00
N VAL A 39 -21.75 -10.48 1.19
CA VAL A 39 -21.29 -11.21 2.39
C VAL A 39 -19.79 -10.98 2.62
N SER A 40 -18.98 -10.91 1.56
CA SER A 40 -17.53 -10.71 1.65
C SER A 40 -17.12 -9.36 2.26
N THR A 41 -17.95 -8.31 2.13
CA THR A 41 -17.64 -6.94 2.58
C THR A 41 -18.54 -6.44 3.71
N SER A 42 -19.53 -7.22 4.13
CA SER A 42 -20.54 -6.80 5.12
C SER A 42 -20.70 -7.74 6.31
N SER A 43 -19.95 -8.84 6.36
CA SER A 43 -20.07 -9.83 7.43
C SER A 43 -18.72 -10.30 7.97
N THR A 44 -18.77 -10.93 9.14
CA THR A 44 -17.65 -11.59 9.82
C THR A 44 -18.07 -13.03 10.10
N PRO A 45 -17.15 -14.01 10.10
CA PRO A 45 -17.52 -15.37 10.45
C PRO A 45 -18.02 -15.42 11.90
N ASP A 46 -19.21 -16.00 12.11
CA ASP A 46 -19.86 -16.08 13.43
C ASP A 46 -19.32 -17.23 14.28
N ASP A 47 -18.58 -18.18 13.68
CA ASP A 47 -18.12 -19.43 14.26
C ASP A 47 -16.61 -19.47 14.57
N LEU A 48 -15.97 -18.29 14.67
CA LEU A 48 -14.55 -18.21 15.01
C LEU A 48 -14.27 -18.74 16.43
N SER A 49 -13.33 -19.68 16.54
CA SER A 49 -12.77 -20.03 17.84
C SER A 49 -12.08 -18.82 18.49
N PRO A 50 -11.92 -18.79 19.83
CA PRO A 50 -11.27 -17.66 20.50
C PRO A 50 -9.86 -17.35 20.00
N SER A 51 -9.10 -18.37 19.57
CA SER A 51 -7.77 -18.18 18.98
C SER A 51 -7.84 -17.55 17.59
N GLN A 52 -8.75 -18.03 16.72
CA GLN A 52 -8.97 -17.45 15.38
C GLN A 52 -9.44 -16.00 15.46
N ARG A 53 -10.35 -15.70 16.40
CA ARG A 53 -10.82 -14.33 16.65
C ARG A 53 -9.68 -13.41 17.06
N ARG A 54 -8.83 -13.84 18.01
CA ARG A 54 -7.65 -13.06 18.42
C ARG A 54 -6.65 -12.85 17.29
N LEU A 55 -6.47 -13.85 16.44
CA LEU A 55 -5.60 -13.76 15.28
C LEU A 55 -6.10 -12.70 14.29
N LEU A 56 -7.38 -12.76 13.92
CA LEU A 56 -8.01 -11.79 13.02
C LEU A 56 -7.95 -10.36 13.59
N GLU A 57 -8.26 -10.20 14.88
CA GLU A 57 -8.19 -8.92 15.55
C GLU A 57 -6.76 -8.36 15.60
N ALA A 58 -5.76 -9.21 15.85
CA ALA A 58 -4.37 -8.78 15.88
C ALA A 58 -3.89 -8.35 14.50
N ALA A 59 -4.18 -9.12 13.45
CA ALA A 59 -3.83 -8.79 12.06
C ALA A 59 -4.39 -7.42 11.65
N LEU A 60 -5.71 -7.26 11.70
CA LEU A 60 -6.38 -6.01 11.28
C LEU A 60 -6.03 -4.79 12.13
N ARG A 61 -5.64 -4.99 13.39
CA ARG A 61 -5.15 -3.90 14.25
C ARG A 61 -3.75 -3.46 13.86
N VAL A 62 -2.86 -4.42 13.62
CA VAL A 62 -1.48 -4.15 13.21
C VAL A 62 -1.46 -3.52 11.83
N ASP A 63 -2.18 -4.08 10.87
CA ASP A 63 -2.20 -3.57 9.48
C ASP A 63 -2.64 -2.12 9.46
N GLN A 64 -3.81 -1.82 10.04
CA GLN A 64 -4.31 -0.45 10.07
C GLN A 64 -3.37 0.52 10.81
N ALA A 65 -2.68 0.07 11.87
CA ALA A 65 -1.68 0.89 12.55
C ALA A 65 -0.43 1.12 11.69
N GLY A 66 -0.02 0.11 10.92
CA GLY A 66 1.02 0.18 9.90
C GLY A 66 0.67 1.19 8.82
N GLU A 67 -0.54 1.09 8.25
CA GLU A 67 -1.05 2.03 7.25
C GLU A 67 -1.10 3.47 7.75
N VAL A 68 -1.47 3.66 9.03
CA VAL A 68 -1.40 4.98 9.68
C VAL A 68 0.05 5.46 9.73
N ALA A 69 0.99 4.62 10.16
CA ALA A 69 2.40 5.01 10.23
C ALA A 69 2.96 5.34 8.83
N ALA A 70 2.73 4.49 7.83
CA ALA A 70 3.19 4.67 6.45
C ALA A 70 2.69 5.97 5.84
N ASN A 71 1.39 6.27 5.99
CA ASN A 71 0.81 7.53 5.54
C ASN A 71 1.51 8.75 6.16
N TYR A 72 1.89 8.69 7.44
CA TYR A 72 2.60 9.76 8.11
C TYR A 72 4.09 9.80 7.77
N ILE A 73 4.74 8.66 7.47
CA ILE A 73 6.11 8.62 6.93
C ILE A 73 6.18 9.38 5.61
N TYR A 74 5.31 9.06 4.65
CA TYR A 74 5.27 9.76 3.37
C TYR A 74 4.91 11.24 3.52
N GLU A 75 3.98 11.58 4.43
CA GLU A 75 3.68 12.98 4.74
C GLU A 75 4.94 13.73 5.23
N GLY A 76 5.69 13.13 6.16
CA GLY A 76 6.94 13.68 6.67
C GLY A 76 8.02 13.82 5.60
N GLN A 77 8.20 12.80 4.75
CA GLN A 77 9.16 12.83 3.65
C GLN A 77 8.83 13.97 2.67
N LEU A 78 7.58 14.04 2.20
CA LEU A 78 7.12 15.04 1.24
C LEU A 78 7.14 16.46 1.82
N ALA A 79 6.90 16.63 3.13
CA ALA A 79 7.01 17.93 3.78
C ALA A 79 8.42 18.54 3.70
N ILE A 80 9.45 17.70 3.58
CA ILE A 80 10.84 18.12 3.44
C ILE A 80 11.26 18.16 1.97
N LEU A 81 11.06 17.06 1.22
CA LEU A 81 11.55 16.94 -0.16
C LEU A 81 10.94 17.97 -1.12
N ARG A 82 9.68 18.39 -0.90
CA ARG A 82 9.02 19.42 -1.72
C ARG A 82 9.57 20.83 -1.51
N ARG A 83 10.29 21.07 -0.41
CA ARG A 83 10.87 22.39 -0.11
C ARG A 83 12.21 22.59 -0.82
N ASP A 84 12.86 21.51 -1.22
CA ASP A 84 14.10 21.55 -1.99
C ASP A 84 13.76 21.57 -3.49
N ALA A 85 14.10 22.66 -4.17
CA ALA A 85 13.84 22.84 -5.60
C ALA A 85 14.62 21.85 -6.48
N ALA A 86 15.81 21.42 -6.05
CA ALA A 86 16.61 20.42 -6.76
C ALA A 86 16.03 19.01 -6.55
N ALA A 87 15.64 18.68 -5.30
CA ALA A 87 14.96 17.42 -5.02
C ALA A 87 13.59 17.33 -5.72
N SER A 88 12.83 18.44 -5.74
CA SER A 88 11.55 18.54 -6.44
C SER A 88 11.69 18.37 -7.96
N ALA A 89 12.76 18.89 -8.56
CA ALA A 89 13.07 18.65 -9.97
C ALA A 89 13.47 17.19 -10.22
N LEU A 90 14.20 16.54 -9.31
CA LEU A 90 14.55 15.11 -9.40
C LEU A 90 13.35 14.17 -9.15
N ILE A 91 12.33 14.61 -8.41
CA ILE A 91 11.05 13.89 -8.26
C ILE A 91 10.21 14.00 -9.54
N GLN A 92 10.28 15.13 -10.25
CA GLN A 92 9.51 15.37 -11.48
C GLN A 92 10.21 14.86 -12.76
N ALA A 93 11.55 14.77 -12.76
CA ALA A 93 12.35 14.40 -13.93
C ALA A 93 12.54 12.89 -14.13
N SER A 94 12.12 12.03 -13.19
CA SER A 94 12.01 10.58 -13.41
C SER A 94 10.79 10.30 -14.29
N SER A 95 10.88 10.67 -15.56
CA SER A 95 9.81 10.62 -16.55
C SER A 95 9.37 9.21 -16.97
N HIS A 96 9.85 8.16 -16.30
CA HIS A 96 9.36 6.79 -16.48
C HIS A 96 9.33 6.05 -15.14
N HIS A 97 8.10 5.87 -14.66
CA HIS A 97 7.64 5.02 -13.57
C HIS A 97 7.88 5.52 -12.12
N PHE A 98 6.80 6.06 -11.56
CA PHE A 98 6.44 6.02 -10.14
C PHE A 98 7.16 7.01 -9.19
N SER A 99 6.38 7.89 -8.57
CA SER A 99 6.85 8.99 -7.69
C SER A 99 6.44 8.78 -6.21
N PHE A 100 7.05 9.55 -5.30
CA PHE A 100 6.61 9.60 -3.88
C PHE A 100 5.13 9.95 -3.72
N ASP A 101 4.57 10.73 -4.64
CA ASP A 101 3.15 11.08 -4.61
C ASP A 101 2.26 9.91 -5.03
N ASP A 102 2.73 9.07 -5.95
CA ASP A 102 2.02 7.86 -6.38
C ASP A 102 2.04 6.80 -5.28
N MET A 103 3.21 6.54 -4.67
CA MET A 103 3.34 5.66 -3.50
C MET A 103 2.41 6.11 -2.38
N TRP A 104 2.46 7.40 -2.00
CA TRP A 104 1.59 7.91 -0.94
C TRP A 104 0.10 7.85 -1.28
N ALA A 105 -0.27 7.92 -2.56
CA ALA A 105 -1.66 7.72 -2.98
C ALA A 105 -2.10 6.26 -2.80
N GLN A 106 -1.21 5.27 -3.00
CA GLN A 106 -1.47 3.87 -2.66
C GLN A 106 -1.62 3.67 -1.15
N GLU A 107 -0.75 4.24 -0.32
CA GLU A 107 -0.89 4.19 1.13
C GLU A 107 -2.22 4.76 1.63
N LYS A 108 -2.70 5.85 1.03
CA LYS A 108 -4.01 6.43 1.39
C LYS A 108 -5.15 5.49 1.04
N LYS A 109 -5.04 4.79 -0.10
CA LYS A 109 -6.00 3.76 -0.51
C LYS A 109 -5.96 2.58 0.46
N HIS A 110 -4.77 2.09 0.82
CA HIS A 110 -4.60 0.99 1.77
C HIS A 110 -5.22 1.32 3.13
N LEU A 111 -4.90 2.48 3.71
CA LEU A 111 -5.50 2.96 4.96
C LEU A 111 -7.04 3.06 4.87
N ALA A 112 -7.58 3.54 3.75
CA ALA A 112 -9.03 3.63 3.56
C ALA A 112 -9.70 2.25 3.57
N VAL A 113 -9.06 1.24 3.01
CA VAL A 113 -9.53 -0.15 2.99
C VAL A 113 -9.39 -0.80 4.36
N MET A 114 -8.23 -0.65 5.02
CA MET A 114 -8.00 -1.19 6.36
C MET A 114 -8.97 -0.62 7.41
N ASN A 115 -9.30 0.67 7.31
CA ASN A 115 -10.34 1.27 8.15
C ASN A 115 -11.72 0.61 7.93
N LYS A 116 -12.08 0.25 6.69
CA LYS A 116 -13.34 -0.45 6.39
C LYS A 116 -13.33 -1.88 6.91
N LEU A 117 -12.21 -2.58 6.77
CA LEU A 117 -12.01 -3.93 7.31
C LEU A 117 -12.11 -3.95 8.84
N GLN A 118 -11.52 -2.98 9.53
CA GLN A 118 -11.67 -2.84 10.98
C GLN A 118 -13.13 -2.67 11.40
N VAL A 119 -13.89 -1.83 10.67
CA VAL A 119 -15.32 -1.63 10.94
C VAL A 119 -16.12 -2.91 10.69
N GLN A 120 -15.92 -3.57 9.55
CA GLN A 120 -16.60 -4.82 9.20
C GLN A 120 -16.38 -5.91 10.25
N HIS A 121 -15.13 -6.07 10.69
CA HIS A 121 -14.74 -7.11 11.64
C HIS A 121 -14.83 -6.69 13.11
N GLN A 122 -15.34 -5.49 13.38
CA GLN A 122 -15.48 -4.92 14.72
C GLN A 122 -14.17 -4.92 15.52
N VAL A 123 -13.06 -4.68 14.84
CA VAL A 123 -11.72 -4.62 15.42
C VAL A 123 -11.44 -3.19 15.89
N ARG A 124 -11.04 -3.05 17.14
CA ARG A 124 -10.64 -1.76 17.70
C ARG A 124 -9.22 -1.40 17.23
N PRO A 125 -8.97 -0.15 16.82
CA PRO A 125 -7.62 0.35 16.57
C PRO A 125 -6.73 0.20 17.81
N THR A 126 -5.42 0.10 17.60
CA THR A 126 -4.45 0.09 18.70
C THR A 126 -4.50 1.39 19.50
N ALA A 127 -4.30 1.30 20.82
CA ALA A 127 -4.09 2.48 21.66
C ALA A 127 -2.87 3.32 21.24
N LEU A 128 -1.92 2.73 20.49
CA LEU A 128 -0.70 3.40 20.02
C LEU A 128 -0.86 4.26 18.77
N TRP A 129 -2.06 4.37 18.18
CA TRP A 129 -2.23 5.00 16.88
C TRP A 129 -1.72 6.45 16.80
N GLN A 130 -1.84 7.23 17.89
CA GLN A 130 -1.27 8.59 17.94
C GLN A 130 0.26 8.60 17.97
N VAL A 131 0.85 7.61 18.64
CA VAL A 131 2.31 7.42 18.65
C VAL A 131 2.77 7.06 17.25
N ALA A 132 2.07 6.16 16.55
CA ALA A 132 2.36 5.78 15.17
C ALA A 132 2.39 6.99 14.23
N LYS A 133 1.43 7.92 14.36
CA LYS A 133 1.41 9.16 13.54
C LYS A 133 2.62 10.05 13.79
N VAL A 134 2.93 10.33 15.05
CA VAL A 134 4.04 11.22 15.42
C VAL A 134 5.38 10.59 15.06
N ALA A 135 5.56 9.30 15.36
CA ALA A 135 6.77 8.56 15.05
C ALA A 135 6.96 8.41 13.54
N GLY A 136 5.91 8.06 12.80
CA GLY A 136 5.93 7.95 11.33
C GLY A 136 6.34 9.27 10.67
N PHE A 137 5.67 10.38 11.03
CA PHE A 137 6.03 11.70 10.51
C PHE A 137 7.47 12.08 10.84
N GLY A 138 7.89 11.88 12.09
CA GLY A 138 9.24 12.17 12.54
C GLY A 138 10.28 11.37 11.74
N LEU A 139 10.06 10.06 11.57
CA LEU A 139 10.93 9.19 10.80
C LEU A 139 11.04 9.64 9.34
N GLY A 140 9.90 9.89 8.69
CA GLY A 140 9.86 10.36 7.31
C GLY A 140 10.56 11.70 7.11
N ALA A 141 10.27 12.68 7.98
CA ALA A 141 10.89 14.00 7.90
C ALA A 141 12.40 13.94 8.16
N MET A 142 12.85 13.19 9.17
CA MET A 142 14.26 13.08 9.52
C MET A 142 15.08 12.40 8.41
N THR A 143 14.56 11.34 7.83
CA THR A 143 15.23 10.64 6.72
C THR A 143 15.27 11.48 5.45
N ALA A 144 14.19 12.21 5.14
CA ALA A 144 14.20 13.16 4.04
C ALA A 144 15.16 14.35 4.25
N LEU A 145 15.34 14.82 5.50
CA LEU A 145 16.36 15.84 5.83
C LEU A 145 17.78 15.36 5.55
N MET A 146 18.01 14.04 5.60
CA MET A 146 19.30 13.42 5.26
C MET A 146 19.49 13.22 3.75
N GLY A 147 18.45 13.44 2.93
CA GLY A 147 18.48 13.33 1.48
C GLY A 147 17.50 12.31 0.91
N LYS A 148 17.33 12.33 -0.41
CA LYS A 148 16.41 11.44 -1.15
C LYS A 148 16.76 9.96 -0.93
N GLU A 149 18.04 9.61 -0.99
CA GLU A 149 18.52 8.25 -0.82
C GLU A 149 18.21 7.72 0.58
N ALA A 150 18.33 8.55 1.62
CA ALA A 150 17.98 8.16 2.99
C ALA A 150 16.48 8.01 3.20
N ALA A 151 15.66 8.86 2.56
CA ALA A 151 14.20 8.67 2.52
C ALA A 151 13.84 7.34 1.83
N MET A 152 14.45 7.03 0.68
CA MET A 152 14.23 5.74 0.00
C MET A 152 14.75 4.55 0.83
N ALA A 153 15.87 4.68 1.55
CA ALA A 153 16.35 3.64 2.46
C ALA A 153 15.38 3.39 3.62
N CYS A 154 14.66 4.41 4.08
CA CYS A 154 13.57 4.24 5.02
C CYS A 154 12.43 3.41 4.41
N THR A 155 11.97 3.76 3.21
CA THR A 155 10.93 3.02 2.48
C THR A 155 11.34 1.56 2.26
N GLU A 156 12.54 1.32 1.71
CA GLU A 156 13.08 -0.04 1.52
C GLU A 156 13.04 -0.86 2.82
N ALA A 157 13.47 -0.28 3.94
CA ALA A 157 13.53 -0.97 5.23
C ALA A 157 12.14 -1.24 5.84
N VAL A 158 11.19 -0.31 5.69
CA VAL A 158 9.81 -0.49 6.14
C VAL A 158 9.15 -1.58 5.31
N GLU A 159 9.17 -1.46 3.98
CA GLU A 159 8.46 -2.37 3.08
C GLU A 159 9.04 -3.79 3.09
N THR A 160 10.34 -3.94 3.39
CA THR A 160 10.91 -5.28 3.63
C THR A 160 10.21 -5.96 4.81
N VAL A 161 10.02 -5.24 5.92
CA VAL A 161 9.41 -5.80 7.13
C VAL A 161 7.90 -5.99 6.95
N ILE A 162 7.22 -5.07 6.27
CA ILE A 162 5.78 -5.16 6.02
C ILE A 162 5.47 -6.29 5.03
N GLY A 163 6.26 -6.45 3.96
CA GLY A 163 6.15 -7.59 3.04
C GLY A 163 6.29 -8.94 3.74
N GLU A 164 7.31 -9.10 4.59
CA GLU A 164 7.49 -10.29 5.45
C GLU A 164 6.27 -10.50 6.37
N HIS A 165 5.75 -9.42 6.96
CA HIS A 165 4.59 -9.47 7.85
C HIS A 165 3.33 -9.97 7.13
N TYR A 166 3.04 -9.44 5.95
CA TYR A 166 1.90 -9.87 5.15
C TYR A 166 2.03 -11.33 4.70
N ASP A 167 3.23 -11.79 4.34
CA ASP A 167 3.46 -13.20 4.02
C ASP A 167 3.15 -14.13 5.19
N ASP A 168 3.50 -13.75 6.41
CA ASP A 168 3.15 -14.52 7.62
C ASP A 168 1.64 -14.49 7.89
N GLN A 169 0.98 -13.34 7.74
CA GLN A 169 -0.48 -13.26 7.88
C GLN A 169 -1.22 -14.12 6.85
N LEU A 170 -0.74 -14.15 5.60
CA LEU A 170 -1.33 -14.98 4.55
C LEU A 170 -1.26 -16.47 4.88
N LYS A 171 -0.25 -16.92 5.63
CA LYS A 171 -0.13 -18.29 6.17
C LYS A 171 -1.09 -18.51 7.33
N ASP A 172 -1.16 -17.58 8.27
CA ASP A 172 -2.01 -17.63 9.45
C ASP A 172 -3.51 -17.66 9.11
N LEU A 173 -3.90 -16.98 8.03
CA LEU A 173 -5.27 -16.96 7.52
C LEU A 173 -5.61 -18.15 6.60
N GLN A 174 -4.67 -19.08 6.36
CA GLN A 174 -4.98 -20.29 5.59
C GLN A 174 -6.03 -21.16 6.29
N GLY A 175 -6.86 -21.84 5.50
CA GLY A 175 -7.90 -22.73 6.01
C GLY A 175 -9.20 -22.04 6.42
N PHE A 176 -9.23 -20.71 6.52
CA PHE A 176 -10.49 -19.98 6.64
C PHE A 176 -11.23 -20.00 5.30
N THR A 177 -12.51 -20.38 5.34
CA THR A 177 -13.36 -20.55 4.14
C THR A 177 -14.44 -19.49 4.00
N HIS A 178 -14.69 -18.72 5.07
CA HIS A 178 -15.71 -17.69 5.05
C HIS A 178 -15.39 -16.61 4.00
N PRO A 179 -16.34 -16.17 3.15
CA PRO A 179 -16.08 -15.26 2.03
C PRO A 179 -15.37 -13.97 2.42
N SER A 180 -15.66 -13.41 3.60
CA SER A 180 -14.99 -12.19 4.07
C SER A 180 -13.50 -12.38 4.33
N ILE A 181 -13.10 -13.55 4.82
CA ILE A 181 -11.69 -13.84 5.14
C ILE A 181 -10.94 -14.23 3.88
N VAL A 182 -11.60 -14.87 2.91
CA VAL A 182 -11.05 -15.10 1.58
C VAL A 182 -10.74 -13.75 0.91
N LEU A 183 -11.70 -12.81 0.90
CA LEU A 183 -11.49 -11.47 0.35
C LEU A 183 -10.39 -10.72 1.12
N LEU A 184 -10.36 -10.79 2.45
CA LEU A 184 -9.29 -10.20 3.26
C LEU A 184 -7.91 -10.71 2.83
N ARG A 185 -7.75 -12.02 2.63
CA ARG A 185 -6.48 -12.59 2.16
C ARG A 185 -6.11 -12.10 0.76
N ASP A 186 -7.09 -11.88 -0.10
CA ASP A 186 -6.84 -11.34 -1.44
C ASP A 186 -6.43 -9.87 -1.39
N VAL A 187 -7.02 -9.08 -0.49
CA VAL A 187 -6.60 -7.70 -0.20
C VAL A 187 -5.20 -7.65 0.40
N ILE A 188 -4.89 -8.50 1.39
CA ILE A 188 -3.54 -8.57 1.98
C ILE A 188 -2.50 -8.94 0.93
N ARG A 189 -2.83 -9.86 0.01
CA ARG A 189 -1.94 -10.21 -1.10
C ARG A 189 -1.71 -9.05 -2.05
N GLU A 190 -2.77 -8.32 -2.39
CA GLU A 190 -2.66 -7.09 -3.17
C GLU A 190 -1.74 -6.08 -2.49
N PHE A 191 -1.92 -5.83 -1.19
CA PHE A 191 -1.12 -4.82 -0.49
C PHE A 191 0.33 -5.24 -0.36
N ARG A 192 0.60 -6.52 -0.04
CA ARG A 192 1.95 -7.06 -0.09
C ARG A 192 2.62 -6.87 -1.45
N ASP A 193 1.89 -7.13 -2.53
CA ASP A 193 2.45 -6.97 -3.88
C ASP A 193 2.70 -5.48 -4.20
N ASP A 194 1.83 -4.57 -3.73
CA ASP A 194 2.05 -3.12 -3.78
C ASP A 194 3.31 -2.71 -2.97
N GLU A 195 3.52 -3.24 -1.74
CA GLU A 195 4.70 -2.93 -0.92
C GLU A 195 6.02 -3.41 -1.56
N LEU A 196 5.99 -4.57 -2.22
CA LEU A 196 7.15 -5.06 -2.95
C LEU A 196 7.49 -4.15 -4.14
N GLU A 197 6.48 -3.58 -4.81
CA GLU A 197 6.70 -2.56 -5.86
C GLU A 197 7.29 -1.26 -5.27
N HIS A 198 6.88 -0.85 -4.07
CA HIS A 198 7.45 0.31 -3.37
C HIS A 198 8.90 0.04 -2.95
N LEU A 199 9.21 -1.16 -2.47
CA LEU A 199 10.56 -1.60 -2.16
C LEU A 199 11.45 -1.56 -3.40
N ASP A 200 11.01 -2.16 -4.50
CA ASP A 200 11.75 -2.17 -5.76
C ASP A 200 11.99 -0.73 -6.25
N THR A 201 10.98 0.12 -6.17
CA THR A 201 11.09 1.55 -6.47
C THR A 201 12.13 2.23 -5.61
N ALA A 202 12.16 1.97 -4.30
CA ALA A 202 13.15 2.55 -3.40
C ALA A 202 14.58 2.17 -3.80
N VAL A 203 14.80 0.90 -4.17
CA VAL A 203 16.09 0.39 -4.66
C VAL A 203 16.48 1.06 -5.97
N GLU A 204 15.57 1.11 -6.95
CA GLU A 204 15.78 1.79 -8.24
C GLU A 204 16.12 3.27 -8.06
N HIS A 205 15.55 3.90 -7.04
CA HIS A 205 15.80 5.28 -6.65
C HIS A 205 16.94 5.45 -5.65
N ASN A 206 17.89 4.50 -5.66
CA ASN A 206 19.18 4.59 -4.97
C ASN A 206 19.12 4.55 -3.44
N SER A 207 18.13 3.88 -2.84
CA SER A 207 18.08 3.65 -1.39
C SER A 207 19.42 3.15 -0.82
N GLN A 208 20.05 2.20 -1.50
CA GLN A 208 21.32 1.59 -1.09
C GLN A 208 22.53 2.54 -1.10
N ARG A 209 22.37 3.76 -1.66
CA ARG A 209 23.40 4.81 -1.62
C ARG A 209 23.24 5.75 -0.41
N ALA A 210 22.27 5.51 0.46
CA ALA A 210 22.08 6.30 1.67
C ALA A 210 23.31 6.26 2.59
N PRO A 211 23.65 7.38 3.25
CA PRO A 211 24.69 7.39 4.28
C PRO A 211 24.39 6.37 5.38
N ALA A 212 25.33 5.46 5.63
CA ALA A 212 25.18 4.38 6.61
C ALA A 212 23.92 3.51 6.39
N HIS A 213 23.54 3.25 5.13
CA HIS A 213 22.36 2.47 4.74
C HIS A 213 22.08 1.25 5.63
N ALA A 214 23.03 0.33 5.77
CA ALA A 214 22.83 -0.88 6.57
C ALA A 214 22.44 -0.61 8.03
N LEU A 215 23.00 0.44 8.65
CA LEU A 215 22.64 0.84 10.01
C LEU A 215 21.24 1.44 10.05
N LEU A 216 20.92 2.34 9.12
CA LEU A 216 19.59 2.95 9.01
C LEU A 216 18.52 1.86 8.82
N SER A 217 18.71 0.95 7.86
CA SER A 217 17.77 -0.13 7.58
C SER A 217 17.60 -1.07 8.77
N SER A 218 18.69 -1.36 9.50
CA SER A 218 18.62 -2.19 10.72
C SER A 218 17.80 -1.52 11.83
N VAL A 219 18.01 -0.22 12.06
CA VAL A 219 17.28 0.54 13.09
C VAL A 219 15.80 0.66 12.73
N VAL A 220 15.49 1.04 11.49
CA VAL A 220 14.11 1.17 11.00
C VAL A 220 13.40 -0.18 11.05
N GLY A 221 14.02 -1.23 10.49
CA GLY A 221 13.44 -2.57 10.48
C GLY A 221 13.20 -3.13 11.89
N MET A 222 14.13 -2.91 12.83
CA MET A 222 13.92 -3.30 14.23
C MET A 222 12.78 -2.51 14.87
N GLY A 223 12.68 -1.20 14.58
CA GLY A 223 11.58 -0.36 15.02
C GLY A 223 10.23 -0.88 14.54
N CYS A 224 10.11 -1.24 13.25
CA CYS A 224 8.90 -1.82 12.68
C CYS A 224 8.54 -3.15 13.36
N LYS A 225 9.50 -4.07 13.56
CA LYS A 225 9.26 -5.35 14.24
C LYS A 225 8.77 -5.17 15.68
N VAL A 226 9.32 -4.21 16.41
CA VAL A 226 8.85 -3.86 17.76
C VAL A 226 7.44 -3.26 17.71
N ALA A 227 7.17 -2.33 16.78
CA ALA A 227 5.86 -1.72 16.64
C ALA A 227 4.77 -2.75 16.32
N ILE A 228 5.03 -3.69 15.40
CA ILE A 228 4.15 -4.81 15.09
C ILE A 228 3.81 -5.61 16.35
N GLU A 229 4.81 -6.01 17.13
CA GLU A 229 4.58 -6.84 18.33
C GLU A 229 3.79 -6.09 19.42
N LEU A 230 4.00 -4.78 19.57
CA LEU A 230 3.20 -3.96 20.48
C LEU A 230 1.76 -3.83 20.00
N CYS A 231 1.53 -3.48 18.73
CA CYS A 231 0.21 -3.30 18.15
C CYS A 231 -0.63 -4.61 18.13
N LYS A 232 0.00 -5.80 18.12
CA LYS A 232 -0.74 -7.07 18.29
C LYS A 232 -1.50 -7.12 19.63
N ARG A 233 -0.98 -6.46 20.67
CA ARG A 233 -1.41 -6.63 22.06
C ARG A 233 -2.35 -5.53 22.56
N ILE A 234 -2.17 -4.29 22.10
CA ILE A 234 -2.82 -3.09 22.66
C ILE A 234 -3.48 -2.21 21.60
#